data_AF-A0A967PFW9-F1
#
_entry.id   AF-A0A967PFW9-F1
#
_cell.length_a   1.000
_cell.length_b   1.000
_cell.length_c   1.000
_cell.angle_alpha   90.00
_cell.angle_beta   90.00
_cell.angle_gamma   90.00
#
_symmetry.space_group_name_H-M   'P 1'
#
loop_
_entity.id
_entity.type
_entity.pdbx_description
1 polymer ?
#
loop_
_entity_poly.entity_id
_entity_poly.type
_entity_poly.pdbx_seq_one_letter_code
_entity_poly.pdbx_strand_id
1 'polypeptide(L)' 'TGLAVVSVGHANPRVAAAVADQMQRLVHVSNLFYTEPMVALAERLTALSGLDRVFFANCGATANEAAIKLARRHG' A
#
# COMPACT_ATOMS: atom_id res chain seq x y z
N THR A 1 18.30 -4.04 -10.38
CA THR A 1 17.15 -3.28 -9.82
C THR A 1 15.93 -3.65 -10.64
N GLY A 2 14.79 -3.98 -10.03
CA GLY A 2 13.57 -4.20 -10.79
C GLY A 2 12.95 -2.87 -11.22
N LEU A 3 13.61 -2.07 -12.09
CA LEU A 3 13.16 -0.71 -12.45
C LEU A 3 12.76 0.13 -11.22
N ALA A 4 13.70 0.31 -10.29
CA ALA A 4 13.53 0.96 -8.99
C ALA A 4 12.55 0.29 -7.99
N VAL A 5 11.93 -0.85 -8.31
CA VAL A 5 11.03 -1.58 -7.38
C VAL A 5 11.76 -2.14 -6.16
N VAL A 6 12.99 -2.63 -6.34
CA VAL A 6 13.76 -3.32 -5.29
C VAL A 6 14.60 -2.31 -4.50
N SER A 7 13.94 -1.35 -3.86
CA SER A 7 14.57 -0.18 -3.21
C SER A 7 15.37 -0.50 -1.94
N VAL A 8 15.07 -1.62 -1.27
CA VAL A 8 15.75 -2.07 -0.03
C VAL A 8 16.60 -3.33 -0.22
N GLY A 9 16.97 -3.64 -1.47
CA GLY A 9 17.77 -4.81 -1.82
C GLY A 9 16.96 -6.08 -2.09
N HIS A 10 17.53 -7.01 -2.85
CA HIS A 10 16.94 -8.31 -3.14
C HIS A 10 16.99 -9.20 -1.89
N ALA A 11 15.92 -9.98 -1.65
CA ALA A 11 15.82 -10.91 -0.52
C ALA A 11 16.10 -10.26 0.86
N ASN A 12 15.65 -9.01 1.07
CA ASN A 12 15.79 -8.33 2.34
C ASN A 12 15.13 -9.16 3.47
N PRO A 13 15.88 -9.61 4.50
CA PRO A 13 15.39 -10.55 5.50
C PRO A 13 14.22 -9.98 6.33
N ARG A 14 14.21 -8.66 6.55
CA ARG A 14 13.13 -7.99 7.27
C ARG A 14 11.83 -7.98 6.47
N VAL A 15 11.91 -7.75 5.15
CA VAL A 15 10.74 -7.81 4.27
C VAL A 15 10.23 -9.25 4.17
N ALA A 16 11.12 -10.22 3.96
CA ALA A 16 10.75 -11.62 3.85
C ALA A 16 10.03 -12.14 5.11
N ALA A 17 10.58 -11.83 6.31
CA ALA A 17 9.97 -12.22 7.57
C ALA A 17 8.58 -11.58 7.79
N ALA A 18 8.43 -10.28 7.51
CA ALA A 18 7.15 -9.59 7.66
C ALA A 18 6.07 -10.12 6.73
N VAL A 19 6.43 -10.46 5.48
CA VAL A 19 5.50 -11.09 4.54
C VAL A 19 5.11 -12.49 5.04
N ALA A 20 6.08 -13.31 5.45
CA ALA A 20 5.81 -14.66 5.93
C ALA A 20 4.87 -14.68 7.15
N ASP A 21 5.11 -13.81 8.14
CA ASP A 21 4.24 -13.69 9.33
C ASP A 21 2.80 -13.34 8.94
N GLN A 22 2.61 -12.31 8.09
CA GLN A 22 1.27 -11.90 7.68
C GLN A 22 0.54 -12.98 6.87
N MET A 23 1.27 -13.72 6.01
CA MET A 23 0.68 -14.81 5.21
C MET A 23 0.15 -15.96 6.08
N GLN A 24 0.71 -16.18 7.27
CA GLN A 24 0.21 -17.18 8.23
C GLN A 24 -1.03 -16.68 9.01
N ARG A 25 -1.31 -15.38 8.99
CA ARG A 25 -2.39 -14.75 9.78
C ARG A 25 -3.61 -14.43 8.92
N LEU A 26 -3.43 -13.60 7.89
CA LEU A 26 -4.51 -13.14 7.02
C LEU A 26 -3.96 -12.61 5.70
N VAL A 27 -4.41 -13.18 4.58
CA VAL A 27 -3.95 -12.79 3.23
C VAL A 27 -4.86 -11.74 2.60
N HIS A 28 -6.19 -11.95 2.63
CA HIS A 28 -7.13 -11.07 1.94
C HIS A 28 -8.55 -11.21 2.50
N VAL A 29 -9.24 -10.08 2.75
CA VAL A 29 -10.64 -10.02 3.21
C VAL A 29 -11.51 -9.05 2.41
N SER A 30 -11.12 -8.71 1.17
CA SER A 30 -11.74 -7.64 0.37
C SER A 30 -11.68 -6.27 1.05
N ASN A 31 -12.27 -5.25 0.41
CA ASN A 31 -12.33 -3.91 0.97
C ASN A 31 -13.56 -3.67 1.87
N LEU A 32 -14.36 -4.72 2.13
CA LEU A 32 -15.52 -4.62 3.02
C LEU A 32 -15.11 -4.51 4.50
N PHE A 33 -13.93 -5.04 4.85
CA PHE A 33 -13.41 -5.03 6.21
C PHE A 33 -12.09 -4.25 6.28
N TYR A 34 -11.92 -3.52 7.37
CA TYR A 34 -10.60 -3.00 7.71
C TYR A 34 -9.72 -4.10 8.29
N THR A 35 -8.42 -4.00 8.03
CA THR A 35 -7.41 -4.84 8.66
C THR A 35 -6.46 -3.96 9.45
N GLU A 36 -5.97 -4.47 10.58
CA GLU A 36 -4.95 -3.80 11.40
C GLU A 36 -3.75 -3.27 10.57
N PRO A 37 -3.10 -4.05 9.68
CA PRO A 37 -2.00 -3.53 8.87
C PRO A 37 -2.41 -2.43 7.89
N MET A 38 -3.63 -2.47 7.36
CA MET A 38 -4.15 -1.43 6.46
C MET A 38 -4.30 -0.10 7.19
N VAL A 39 -4.86 -0.11 8.40
CA VAL A 39 -5.04 1.10 9.23
C VAL A 39 -3.69 1.67 9.65
N ALA A 40 -2.80 0.82 10.19
CA ALA A 40 -1.47 1.24 10.63
C ALA A 40 -0.64 1.86 9.48
N LEU A 41 -0.72 1.28 8.28
CA LEU A 41 -0.04 1.84 7.11
C LEU A 41 -0.68 3.15 6.65
N ALA A 42 -2.01 3.25 6.68
CA ALA A 42 -2.73 4.46 6.30
C ALA A 42 -2.35 5.64 7.21
N GLU A 43 -2.38 5.45 8.53
CA GLU A 43 -1.99 6.47 9.51
C GLU A 43 -0.54 6.92 9.33
N ARG A 44 0.37 5.98 9.06
CA ARG A 44 1.77 6.31 8.82
C ARG A 44 1.97 7.12 7.55
N LEU A 45 1.26 6.78 6.47
CA LEU A 45 1.37 7.47 5.18
C LEU A 45 0.76 8.87 5.23
N THR A 46 -0.39 9.05 5.89
CA THR A 46 -1.00 10.37 6.07
C THR A 46 -0.10 11.28 6.91
N ALA A 47 0.48 10.77 8.00
CA ALA A 47 1.43 11.52 8.82
C ALA A 47 2.70 11.94 8.06
N LEU A 48 3.24 11.08 7.20
CA LEU A 48 4.44 11.38 6.41
C LEU A 48 4.19 12.31 5.22
N SER A 49 3.00 12.26 4.63
CA SER A 49 2.66 13.04 3.43
C SER A 49 2.00 14.38 3.73
N GLY A 50 1.42 14.56 4.92
CA GLY A 50 0.57 15.71 5.25
C GLY A 50 -0.80 15.69 4.57
N LEU A 51 -1.20 14.57 3.96
CA LEU A 51 -2.52 14.38 3.35
C LEU A 51 -3.49 13.70 4.32
N ASP A 52 -4.79 13.94 4.14
CA ASP A 52 -5.82 13.41 5.06
C ASP A 52 -6.19 11.93 4.82
N ARG A 53 -6.01 11.42 3.59
CA ARG A 53 -6.51 10.09 3.19
C ARG A 53 -5.57 9.41 2.21
N VAL A 54 -5.63 8.07 2.20
CA VAL A 54 -4.87 7.22 1.27
C VAL A 54 -5.80 6.25 0.54
N PHE A 55 -5.37 5.83 -0.66
CA PHE A 55 -5.99 4.76 -1.44
C PHE A 55 -4.92 3.72 -1.78
N PHE A 56 -5.17 2.45 -1.47
CA PHE A 56 -4.23 1.37 -1.77
C PHE A 56 -4.53 0.75 -3.14
N ALA A 57 -3.48 0.60 -3.95
CA ALA A 57 -3.53 -0.03 -5.26
C ALA A 57 -2.42 -1.07 -5.40
N ASN A 58 -2.63 -2.09 -6.24
CA ASN A 58 -1.69 -3.17 -6.48
C ASN A 58 -0.53 -2.79 -7.42
N CYS A 59 -0.70 -1.75 -8.23
CA CYS A 59 0.33 -1.28 -9.16
C CYS A 59 0.19 0.23 -9.42
N GLY A 60 1.25 0.83 -9.98
CA GLY A 60 1.29 2.26 -10.29
C GLY A 60 0.24 2.70 -11.31
N ALA A 61 -0.11 1.84 -12.28
CA ALA A 61 -1.15 2.16 -13.27
C ALA A 61 -2.52 2.35 -12.60
N THR A 62 -2.93 1.43 -11.72
CA THR A 62 -4.19 1.54 -10.97
C THR A 62 -4.20 2.75 -10.03
N ALA A 63 -3.05 3.07 -9.41
CA ALA A 63 -2.91 4.27 -8.60
C ALA A 63 -3.13 5.55 -9.42
N ASN A 64 -2.50 5.63 -10.61
CA ASN A 64 -2.66 6.78 -11.50
C ASN A 64 -4.08 6.92 -12.04
N GLU A 65 -4.72 5.82 -12.44
CA GLU A 65 -6.13 5.82 -12.84
C GLU A 65 -7.06 6.34 -11.74
N ALA A 66 -6.85 5.90 -10.49
CA ALA A 66 -7.61 6.41 -9.35
C ALA A 66 -7.39 7.91 -9.15
N ALA A 67 -6.14 8.39 -9.25
CA ALA A 67 -5.82 9.81 -9.14
C ALA A 67 -6.48 10.65 -10.25
N ILE A 68 -6.42 10.20 -11.51
CA ILE A 68 -7.05 10.88 -12.65
C ILE A 68 -8.57 10.94 -12.47
N LYS A 69 -9.20 9.85 -12.03
CA LYS A 69 -10.65 9.81 -11.78
C LYS A 69 -11.05 10.72 -10.62
N LEU A 70 -10.25 10.77 -9.56
CA LEU A 70 -10.46 11.68 -8.43
C LEU A 70 -10.38 13.13 -8.89
N ALA A 71 -9.33 13.48 -9.64
CA ALA A 71 -9.14 14.83 -10.18
C ALA A 71 -10.30 15.24 -11.10
N ARG A 72 -10.73 14.37 -12.02
CA ARG A 72 -11.88 14.66 -12.92
C ARG A 72 -13.22 14.81 -12.21
N ARG A 73 -13.39 14.16 -11.05
CA ARG A 73 -14.64 14.22 -10.29
C ARG A 73 -14.75 15.47 -9.43
N HIS A 74 -13.61 16.01 -8.98
CA HIS A 74 -13.56 17.07 -7.96
C HIS A 74 -12.83 18.35 -8.38
N GLY A 75 -12.10 18.35 -9.50
CA GLY A 75 -11.54 19.54 -10.14
C GLY A 75 -12.48 20.08 -11.20
#